data_AF-A0A813ERQ2-F1
#
_entry.id   AF-A0A813ERQ2-F1
#
_cell.length_a   1.000
_cell.length_b   1.000
_cell.length_c   1.000
_cell.angle_alpha   90.00
_cell.angle_beta   90.00
_cell.angle_gamma   90.00
#
_symmetry.space_group_name_H-M   'P 1'
#
loop_
_entity.id
_entity.type
_entity.pdbx_description
1 polymer ?
#
loop_
_entity_poly.entity_id
_entity_poly.type
_entity_poly.pdbx_seq_one_letter_code
_entity_poly.pdbx_strand_id
1 'polypeptide(L)'
;YMVSEREKARLRGVESPICETYEETEENFHAAIDSILAHGPATNQDGPGAAAAEILVASHSRTSIERTLNVMQELDVSPDRVGFGQLLGMADHLTFTLGRNGYKAYKYVPYGPVEEVVPYLIRRTQENSAILGSAGVMEERAMVSAELLRRLRPF
;
A
#
# COMPACT_ATOMS: atom_id res chain seq x y z
N TYR A 1 -12.90 -3.02 3.49
CA TYR A 1 -14.32 -3.44 3.60
C TYR A 1 -14.53 -4.96 3.43
N MET A 2 -13.48 -5.79 3.55
CA MET A 2 -13.57 -7.22 3.22
C MET A 2 -14.65 -7.97 4.02
N VAL A 3 -14.73 -7.72 5.34
CA VAL A 3 -15.72 -8.35 6.22
C VAL A 3 -17.15 -7.95 5.84
N SER A 4 -17.40 -6.65 5.66
CA SER A 4 -18.73 -6.13 5.36
C SER A 4 -19.23 -6.54 3.97
N GLU A 5 -18.37 -6.60 2.96
CA GLU A 5 -18.77 -7.00 1.60
C GLU A 5 -19.12 -8.49 1.53
N ARG A 6 -18.36 -9.35 2.21
CA ARG A 6 -18.70 -10.79 2.32
C ARG A 6 -20.03 -11.01 3.03
N GLU A 7 -20.28 -10.27 4.11
CA GLU A 7 -21.56 -10.36 4.82
C GLU A 7 -22.73 -9.86 3.95
N LYS A 8 -22.55 -8.77 3.20
CA LYS A 8 -23.56 -8.29 2.25
C LYS A 8 -23.87 -9.31 1.16
N ALA A 9 -22.85 -9.94 0.57
CA ALA A 9 -23.03 -10.97 -0.46
C ALA A 9 -23.80 -12.18 0.09
N ARG A 10 -23.40 -12.66 1.28
CA ARG A 10 -24.07 -13.74 2.00
C ARG A 10 -25.54 -13.44 2.28
N LEU A 11 -25.86 -12.26 2.79
CA LEU A 11 -27.24 -11.84 3.09
C LEU A 11 -28.10 -11.71 1.83
N ARG A 12 -27.50 -11.38 0.69
CA ARG A 12 -28.18 -11.26 -0.61
C ARG A 12 -28.27 -12.59 -1.37
N GLY A 13 -27.60 -13.64 -0.89
CA GLY A 13 -27.52 -14.92 -1.60
C GLY A 13 -26.81 -14.83 -2.95
N VAL A 14 -25.89 -13.88 -3.10
CA VAL A 14 -25.09 -13.69 -4.32
C VAL A 14 -23.63 -14.03 -4.05
N GLU A 15 -22.88 -14.29 -5.12
CA GLU A 15 -21.43 -14.46 -5.05
C GLU A 15 -20.73 -13.19 -4.51
N SER A 16 -19.65 -13.41 -3.77
CA SER A 16 -18.81 -12.33 -3.25
C SER A 16 -18.12 -11.58 -4.40
N PRO A 17 -18.20 -10.25 -4.49
CA PRO A 17 -17.55 -9.49 -5.57
C PRO A 17 -16.05 -9.24 -5.33
N ILE A 18 -15.49 -9.77 -4.24
CA ILE A 18 -14.09 -9.60 -3.84
C ILE A 18 -13.37 -10.94 -3.84
N CYS A 19 -12.05 -10.90 -4.05
CA CYS A 19 -11.17 -12.07 -3.99
C CYS A 19 -11.40 -12.92 -2.73
N GLU A 20 -11.22 -14.24 -2.88
CA GLU A 20 -11.47 -15.20 -1.81
C GLU A 20 -10.36 -15.13 -0.76
N THR A 21 -9.12 -15.00 -1.22
CA THR A 21 -7.92 -15.03 -0.39
C THR A 21 -7.17 -13.69 -0.39
N TYR A 22 -6.29 -13.53 0.60
CA TYR A 22 -5.40 -12.38 0.67
C TYR A 22 -4.38 -12.43 -0.47
N GLU A 23 -3.88 -13.62 -0.78
CA GLU A 23 -2.91 -13.90 -1.84
C GLU A 23 -3.46 -13.52 -3.21
N GLU A 24 -4.69 -13.93 -3.55
CA GLU A 24 -5.38 -13.48 -4.77
C GLU A 24 -5.54 -11.96 -4.83
N THR A 25 -5.78 -11.34 -3.67
CA THR A 25 -5.88 -9.88 -3.60
C THR A 25 -4.53 -9.22 -3.90
N GLU A 26 -3.42 -9.75 -3.36
CA GLU A 26 -2.07 -9.26 -3.67
C GLU A 26 -1.70 -9.49 -5.14
N GLU A 27 -1.99 -10.66 -5.72
CA GLU A 27 -1.74 -10.94 -7.13
C GLU A 27 -2.52 -9.99 -8.05
N ASN A 28 -3.81 -9.80 -7.78
CA ASN A 28 -4.65 -8.87 -8.53
C ASN A 28 -4.17 -7.41 -8.37
N PHE A 29 -3.76 -7.03 -7.16
CA PHE A 29 -3.19 -5.71 -6.87
C PHE A 29 -1.90 -5.46 -7.68
N HIS A 30 -0.98 -6.43 -7.71
CA HIS A 30 0.25 -6.33 -8.50
C HIS A 30 -0.03 -6.32 -10.00
N ALA A 31 -0.91 -7.20 -10.49
CA ALA A 31 -1.28 -7.24 -11.91
C ALA A 31 -1.87 -5.90 -12.39
N ALA A 32 -2.68 -5.25 -11.55
CA ALA A 32 -3.23 -3.92 -11.86
C ALA A 32 -2.13 -2.85 -11.94
N ILE A 33 -1.18 -2.84 -11.01
CA ILE A 33 -0.03 -1.91 -11.03
C ILE A 33 0.81 -2.15 -12.28
N ASP A 34 1.19 -3.39 -12.53
CA ASP A 34 2.02 -3.79 -13.67
C ASP A 34 1.34 -3.38 -15.00
N SER A 35 0.01 -3.57 -15.09
CA SER A 35 -0.79 -3.12 -16.24
C SER A 35 -0.76 -1.59 -16.40
N ILE A 36 -0.99 -0.81 -15.34
CA ILE A 36 -1.00 0.65 -15.46
C ILE A 36 0.40 1.19 -15.81
N LEU A 37 1.46 0.64 -15.20
CA LEU A 37 2.83 1.04 -15.48
C LEU A 37 3.25 0.68 -16.91
N ALA A 38 2.83 -0.47 -17.42
CA ALA A 38 3.08 -0.88 -18.80
C ALA A 38 2.31 -0.05 -19.85
N HIS A 39 1.18 0.58 -19.47
CA HIS A 39 0.26 1.24 -20.41
C HIS A 39 0.12 2.77 -20.23
N GLY A 40 0.94 3.44 -19.40
CA GLY A 40 0.85 4.90 -19.22
C GLY A 40 1.93 5.70 -19.98
N PRO A 41 1.64 6.86 -20.61
CA PRO A 41 2.55 7.54 -21.55
C PRO A 41 3.77 8.19 -20.86
N ALA A 42 4.92 8.43 -21.50
CA ALA A 42 5.17 8.66 -22.92
C ALA A 42 6.05 7.60 -23.59
N THR A 43 5.47 6.85 -24.51
CA THR A 43 6.20 6.57 -25.75
C THR A 43 5.83 7.69 -26.73
N ASN A 44 6.70 8.02 -27.68
CA ASN A 44 6.45 9.05 -28.72
C ASN A 44 5.24 8.75 -29.65
N GLN A 45 4.40 7.76 -29.33
CA GLN A 45 3.31 7.25 -30.17
C GLN A 45 1.94 7.88 -29.86
N ASP A 46 1.73 8.47 -28.69
CA ASP A 46 0.40 8.94 -28.24
C ASP A 46 0.03 10.37 -28.69
N GLY A 47 0.90 11.00 -29.47
CA GLY A 47 0.70 12.36 -29.97
C GLY A 47 0.91 13.45 -28.90
N PRO A 48 1.08 14.71 -29.31
CA PRO A 48 1.26 15.83 -28.39
C PRO A 48 -0.04 16.07 -27.60
N GLY A 49 -0.04 15.74 -26.30
CA GLY A 49 -1.15 16.02 -25.38
C GLY A 49 -1.62 14.85 -24.51
N ALA A 50 -1.11 13.63 -24.71
CA ALA A 50 -1.44 12.49 -23.85
C ALA A 50 -0.79 12.66 -22.46
N ALA A 51 -1.60 12.95 -21.45
CA ALA A 51 -1.13 13.00 -20.06
C ALA A 51 -0.80 11.59 -19.58
N ALA A 52 0.41 11.41 -19.03
CA ALA A 52 0.82 10.20 -18.33
C ALA A 52 -0.19 9.88 -17.23
N ALA A 53 -0.74 8.66 -17.19
CA ALA A 53 -1.45 8.21 -16.00
C ALA A 53 -0.44 8.22 -14.83
N GLU A 54 -0.74 9.04 -13.82
CA GLU A 54 -0.05 9.05 -12.53
C GLU A 54 -0.77 8.08 -11.58
N ILE A 55 -0.02 7.31 -10.79
CA ILE A 55 -0.58 6.31 -9.89
C ILE A 55 -0.18 6.60 -8.45
N LEU A 56 -1.07 6.30 -7.51
CA LEU A 56 -0.76 6.26 -6.09
C LEU A 56 -0.86 4.81 -5.61
N VAL A 57 0.29 4.19 -5.32
CA VAL A 57 0.39 2.85 -4.75
C VAL A 57 0.21 2.94 -3.24
N ALA A 58 -1.02 2.75 -2.76
CA ALA A 58 -1.33 2.78 -1.33
C ALA A 58 -1.13 1.40 -0.69
N SER A 59 0.04 1.17 -0.07
CA SER A 59 0.35 -0.11 0.58
C SER A 59 1.33 0.05 1.74
N HIS A 60 1.13 -0.79 2.76
CA HIS A 60 2.04 -0.97 3.89
C HIS A 60 2.97 -2.17 3.72
N SER A 61 2.76 -2.98 2.68
CA SER A 61 3.56 -4.17 2.40
C SER A 61 4.89 -3.75 1.77
N ARG A 62 5.99 -4.06 2.47
CA ARG A 62 7.35 -3.87 1.96
C ARG A 62 7.53 -4.58 0.62
N THR A 63 7.09 -5.83 0.53
CA THR A 63 7.17 -6.66 -0.69
C THR A 63 6.43 -6.01 -1.86
N SER A 64 5.22 -5.49 -1.62
CA SER A 64 4.47 -4.78 -2.67
C SER A 64 5.20 -3.52 -3.13
N ILE A 65 5.76 -2.74 -2.20
CA ILE A 65 6.53 -1.52 -2.53
C ILE A 65 7.79 -1.86 -3.32
N GLU A 66 8.59 -2.82 -2.84
CA GLU A 66 9.83 -3.26 -3.52
C GLU A 66 9.54 -3.82 -4.92
N ARG A 67 8.46 -4.59 -5.08
CA ARG A 67 8.02 -5.06 -6.39
C ARG A 67 7.69 -3.90 -7.33
N THR A 68 6.90 -2.93 -6.88
CA THR A 68 6.56 -1.77 -7.72
C THR A 68 7.81 -0.99 -8.11
N LEU A 69 8.75 -0.77 -7.20
CA LEU A 69 10.02 -0.12 -7.50
C LEU A 69 10.84 -0.88 -8.55
N ASN A 70 10.88 -2.21 -8.46
CA ASN A 70 11.56 -3.05 -9.46
C ASN A 70 10.92 -2.91 -10.84
N VAL A 71 9.59 -2.97 -10.93
CA VAL A 71 8.86 -2.80 -12.20
C VAL A 71 9.06 -1.40 -12.77
N MET A 72 9.07 -0.36 -11.93
CA MET A 72 9.39 0.99 -12.36
C MET A 72 10.81 1.08 -12.96
N GLN A 73 11.79 0.42 -12.33
CA GLN A 73 13.16 0.38 -12.82
C GLN A 73 13.27 -0.39 -14.14
N GLU A 74 12.58 -1.52 -14.27
CA GLU A 74 12.56 -2.34 -15.49
C GLU A 74 11.93 -1.62 -16.68
N LEU A 75 10.92 -0.78 -16.43
CA LEU A 75 10.18 -0.03 -17.43
C LEU A 75 10.67 1.43 -17.61
N ASP A 76 11.76 1.82 -16.94
CA ASP A 76 12.29 3.21 -16.92
C ASP A 76 11.21 4.27 -16.59
N VAL A 77 10.35 3.95 -15.63
CA VAL A 77 9.27 4.83 -15.17
C VAL A 77 9.84 5.92 -14.27
N SER A 78 9.62 7.18 -14.65
CA SER A 78 10.00 8.32 -13.82
C SER A 78 9.41 8.24 -12.40
N PRO A 79 10.20 8.49 -11.33
CA PRO A 79 9.71 8.57 -9.96
C PRO A 79 8.56 9.55 -9.75
N ASP A 80 8.42 10.57 -10.60
CA ASP A 80 7.34 11.54 -10.50
C ASP A 80 5.97 10.97 -10.86
N ARG A 81 5.92 9.87 -11.61
CA ARG A 81 4.66 9.23 -12.05
C ARG A 81 4.02 8.36 -10.98
N VAL A 82 4.78 7.98 -9.96
CA VAL A 82 4.33 7.04 -8.93
C VAL A 82 4.47 7.67 -7.55
N GLY A 83 3.32 7.87 -6.91
CA GLY A 83 3.24 8.14 -5.49
C GLY A 83 3.11 6.86 -4.70
N PHE A 84 3.65 6.84 -3.48
CA PHE A 84 3.44 5.78 -2.51
C PHE A 84 2.65 6.31 -1.33
N GLY A 85 1.55 5.64 -0.98
CA GLY A 85 0.65 6.05 0.10
C GLY A 85 0.68 5.09 1.27
N GLN A 86 0.72 5.61 2.48
CA GLN A 86 0.54 4.85 3.72
C GLN A 86 -0.38 5.59 4.68
N LEU A 87 -1.09 4.88 5.55
CA LEU A 87 -1.70 5.47 6.73
C LEU A 87 -0.65 6.02 7.71
N LEU A 88 -0.98 7.11 8.40
CA LEU A 88 -0.17 7.67 9.48
C LEU A 88 -0.06 6.66 10.65
N GLY A 89 1.16 6.48 11.17
CA GLY A 89 1.44 5.56 12.28
C GLY A 89 1.66 4.10 11.86
N MET A 90 1.80 3.84 10.56
CA MET A 90 2.08 2.52 10.00
C MET A 90 3.16 2.60 8.94
N ALA A 91 4.14 1.69 8.98
CA ALA A 91 5.22 1.58 8.00
C ALA A 91 6.01 2.90 7.77
N ASP A 92 6.24 3.68 8.84
CA ASP A 92 6.95 4.97 8.75
C ASP A 92 8.37 4.80 8.20
N HIS A 93 9.04 3.70 8.54
CA HIS A 93 10.35 3.37 8.01
C HIS A 93 10.37 3.26 6.47
N LEU A 94 9.31 2.71 5.86
CA LEU A 94 9.17 2.65 4.40
C LEU A 94 8.94 4.04 3.81
N THR A 95 8.05 4.84 4.40
CA THR A 95 7.77 6.22 3.97
C THR A 95 9.05 7.08 4.00
N PHE A 96 9.82 7.01 5.09
CA PHE A 96 11.09 7.74 5.19
C PHE A 96 12.12 7.27 4.17
N THR A 97 12.21 5.95 3.94
CA THR A 97 13.14 5.38 2.97
C THR A 97 12.78 5.82 1.55
N LEU A 98 11.50 5.78 1.18
CA LEU A 98 11.02 6.25 -0.13
C LEU A 98 11.34 7.73 -0.34
N GLY A 99 10.98 8.58 0.63
CA GLY A 99 11.26 10.02 0.54
C GLY A 99 12.75 10.35 0.46
N ARG A 100 13.61 9.62 1.19
CA ARG A 100 15.06 9.79 1.13
C ARG A 100 15.66 9.41 -0.23
N ASN A 101 15.01 8.52 -0.95
CA ASN A 101 15.42 8.09 -2.29
C ASN A 101 14.72 8.85 -3.42
N GLY A 102 14.04 9.97 -3.11
CA GLY A 102 13.47 10.85 -4.13
C GLY A 102 12.08 10.45 -4.64
N TYR A 103 11.42 9.47 -4.02
CA TYR A 103 10.05 9.08 -4.37
C TYR A 103 9.02 9.93 -3.62
N LYS A 104 7.88 10.21 -4.27
CA LYS A 104 6.73 10.86 -3.64
C LYS A 104 6.10 9.89 -2.63
N ALA A 105 6.18 10.21 -1.35
CA ALA A 105 5.60 9.40 -0.28
C ALA A 105 4.58 10.21 0.53
N TYR A 106 3.39 9.65 0.74
CA TYR A 106 2.24 10.32 1.34
C TYR A 106 1.75 9.58 2.59
N LYS A 107 1.42 10.35 3.63
CA LYS A 107 0.71 9.85 4.80
C LYS A 107 -0.75 10.28 4.76
N TYR A 108 -1.66 9.30 4.75
CA TYR A 108 -3.08 9.53 4.92
C TYR A 108 -3.38 9.77 6.40
N VAL A 109 -3.89 10.97 6.70
CA VAL A 109 -4.20 11.42 8.05
C VAL A 109 -5.72 11.60 8.18
N PRO A 110 -6.42 10.74 8.94
CA PRO A 110 -7.82 10.99 9.28
C PRO A 110 -7.91 12.19 10.24
N TYR A 111 -8.79 13.14 9.96
CA TYR A 111 -9.00 14.32 10.80
C TYR A 111 -10.49 14.67 10.84
N GLY A 112 -11.00 14.93 12.04
CA GLY A 112 -12.40 15.29 12.28
C GLY A 112 -12.86 15.00 13.70
N PRO A 113 -14.10 15.38 14.06
CA PRO A 113 -14.72 15.00 15.32
C PRO A 113 -14.73 13.48 15.53
N VAL A 114 -14.67 13.03 16.79
CA VAL A 114 -14.59 11.60 17.13
C VAL A 114 -15.71 10.80 16.48
N GLU A 115 -16.94 11.32 16.54
CA GLU A 115 -18.15 10.69 16.00
C GLU A 115 -18.05 10.42 14.49
N GLU A 116 -17.40 11.32 13.74
CA GLU A 116 -17.21 11.19 12.29
C GLU A 116 -16.10 10.19 11.93
N VAL A 117 -15.10 10.02 12.80
CA VAL A 117 -13.96 9.12 12.54
C VAL A 117 -14.15 7.71 13.11
N VAL A 118 -15.19 7.46 13.93
CA VAL A 118 -15.48 6.11 14.45
C VAL A 118 -15.53 5.04 13.34
N PRO A 119 -16.20 5.25 12.20
CA PRO A 119 -16.21 4.25 11.12
C PRO A 119 -14.82 3.94 10.56
N TYR A 120 -13.94 4.94 10.49
CA TYR A 120 -12.55 4.76 10.08
C TYR A 120 -11.79 3.91 11.12
N LEU A 121 -11.95 4.21 12.41
CA LEU A 121 -11.30 3.47 13.50
C LEU A 121 -11.73 2.01 13.53
N ILE A 122 -13.02 1.70 13.32
CA ILE A 122 -13.51 0.32 13.23
C ILE A 122 -12.82 -0.43 12.08
N ARG A 123 -12.71 0.20 10.90
CA ARG A 123 -11.99 -0.40 9.77
C ARG A 123 -10.51 -0.62 10.09
N ARG A 124 -9.86 0.33 10.78
CA ARG A 124 -8.47 0.18 11.26
C ARG A 124 -8.32 -0.99 12.22
N THR A 125 -9.25 -1.17 13.15
CA THR A 125 -9.23 -2.29 14.08
C THR A 125 -9.37 -3.62 13.32
N GLN A 126 -10.31 -3.72 12.38
CA GLN A 126 -10.49 -4.92 11.56
C GLN A 126 -9.24 -5.25 10.74
N GLU A 127 -8.66 -4.25 10.09
CA GLU A 127 -7.46 -4.43 9.28
C GLU A 127 -6.25 -4.76 10.16
N ASN A 128 -6.03 -4.03 11.27
CA ASN A 128 -4.99 -4.37 12.23
C ASN A 128 -5.18 -5.77 12.79
N SER A 129 -6.40 -6.22 13.12
CA SER A 129 -6.62 -7.60 13.57
C SER A 129 -6.24 -8.63 12.51
N ALA A 130 -6.50 -8.36 11.23
CA ALA A 130 -6.05 -9.21 10.13
C ALA A 130 -4.53 -9.15 9.90
N ILE A 131 -3.92 -7.98 10.11
CA ILE A 131 -2.49 -7.70 9.88
C ILE A 131 -1.63 -8.03 11.12
N LEU A 132 -2.17 -8.09 12.33
CA LEU A 132 -1.43 -8.36 13.58
C LEU A 132 -0.82 -9.76 13.59
N GLY A 133 -1.31 -10.67 12.72
CA GLY A 133 -0.70 -11.97 12.44
C GLY A 133 0.05 -12.06 11.11
N SER A 134 0.17 -10.97 10.34
CA SER A 134 0.85 -10.97 9.05
C SER A 134 2.36 -10.80 9.20
N ALA A 135 3.11 -11.32 8.23
CA ALA A 135 4.57 -11.30 8.21
C ALA A 135 5.15 -9.88 8.33
N GLY A 136 4.49 -8.87 7.74
CA GLY A 136 4.98 -7.49 7.73
C GLY A 136 5.03 -6.82 9.11
N VAL A 137 4.03 -7.05 9.98
CA VAL A 137 4.06 -6.49 11.35
C VAL A 137 5.07 -7.22 12.22
N MET A 138 5.24 -8.53 12.02
CA MET A 138 6.30 -9.27 12.73
C MET A 138 7.69 -8.76 12.34
N GLU A 139 7.93 -8.51 11.05
CA GLU A 139 9.19 -7.94 10.55
C GLU A 139 9.44 -6.54 11.10
N GLU A 140 8.43 -5.66 11.10
CA GLU A 140 8.55 -4.31 11.68
C GLU A 140 8.90 -4.37 13.17
N ARG A 141 8.22 -5.24 13.95
CA ARG A 141 8.54 -5.43 15.38
C ARG A 141 9.94 -5.99 15.58
N ALA A 142 10.40 -6.89 14.71
CA ALA A 142 11.76 -7.43 14.76
C ALA A 142 12.80 -6.33 14.47
N MET A 143 12.57 -5.48 13.47
CA MET A 143 13.44 -4.36 13.14
C MET A 143 13.52 -3.34 14.28
N VAL A 144 12.38 -2.96 14.86
CA VAL A 144 12.34 -2.04 16.01
C VAL A 144 13.06 -2.64 17.22
N SER A 145 12.82 -3.92 17.50
CA SER A 145 13.47 -4.62 18.61
C SER A 145 15.00 -4.69 18.41
N ALA A 146 15.44 -4.99 17.19
CA ALA A 146 16.86 -5.00 16.84
C ALA A 146 17.50 -3.62 17.01
N GLU A 147 16.84 -2.56 16.55
CA GLU A 147 17.33 -1.19 16.69
C GLU A 147 17.35 -0.73 18.16
N LEU A 148 16.35 -1.09 18.97
CA LEU A 148 16.35 -0.82 20.40
C LEU A 148 17.49 -1.55 21.11
N LEU A 149 17.69 -2.84 20.82
CA LEU A 149 18.80 -3.62 21.37
C LEU A 149 20.15 -3.02 20.98
N ARG A 150 20.31 -2.58 19.73
CA ARG A 150 21.53 -1.91 19.26
C ARG A 150 21.81 -0.63 20.03
N ARG A 151 20.78 0.16 20.39
CA ARG A 151 20.94 1.39 21.18
C ARG A 151 21.21 1.13 22.67
N LEU A 152 20.68 0.02 23.19
CA LEU A 152 20.83 -0.35 24.60
C LEU A 152 22.14 -1.09 24.91
N ARG A 153 22.85 -1.59 23.90
CA ARG A 153 24.20 -2.14 24.06
C ARG A 153 25.24 -1.07 23.72
N PRO A 154 25.84 -0.41 24.72
CA PRO A 154 27.00 0.43 24.48
C PRO A 154 28.18 -0.51 24.26
N PHE A 155 28.51 -0.75 22.99
CA PHE A 155 29.65 -1.56 22.53
C PHE A 155 29.49 -3.08 22.69
#